data_AF-A0A2W4IPX5-F1
#
_entry.id   AF-A0A2W4IPX5-F1
#
_cell.length_a   1.000
_cell.length_b   1.000
_cell.length_c   1.000
_cell.angle_alpha   90.00
_cell.angle_beta   90.00
_cell.angle_gamma   90.00
#
_symmetry.space_group_name_H-M   'P 1'
#
loop_
_entity.id
_entity.type
_entity.pdbx_description
1 polymer ?
#
loop_
_entity_poly.entity_id
_entity_poly.type
_entity_poly.pdbx_seq_one_letter_code
_entity_poly.pdbx_strand_id
1 'polypeptide(L)'
;MIRDGWKVRTGEGCRITDGSWRTSYDNRRHPSPESIDIDHLVPLAEAHQSGAANWPAEKKERFANDPRNVLAASGTLNRAKGDKDLAEWLPERNRCTYVSEWVSIKKEYGLAMDAREKDTARRILSSPACWKDQPN
;
A
#
# COMPACT_ATOMS: atom_id res chain seq x y z
N MET A 1 -1.87 -12.20 3.06
CA MET A 1 -0.51 -12.72 3.35
C MET A 1 -0.15 -13.87 2.41
N ILE A 2 -0.98 -14.93 2.26
CA ILE A 2 -0.67 -16.04 1.34
C ILE A 2 -0.48 -15.57 -0.12
N ARG A 3 -1.38 -14.71 -0.62
CA ARG A 3 -1.35 -14.15 -1.98
C ARG A 3 0.02 -13.57 -2.38
N ASP A 4 0.67 -12.88 -1.45
CA ASP A 4 1.90 -12.12 -1.71
C ASP A 4 3.17 -12.90 -1.34
N GLY A 5 3.01 -14.15 -0.87
CA GLY A 5 4.08 -14.96 -0.32
C GLY A 5 4.47 -16.13 -1.21
N TRP A 6 5.71 -16.58 -1.03
CA TRP A 6 6.29 -17.75 -1.68
C TRP A 6 6.50 -18.87 -0.66
N LYS A 7 6.17 -20.11 -1.05
CA LYS A 7 6.26 -21.31 -0.18
C LYS A 7 5.58 -21.11 1.18
N VAL A 8 4.44 -20.42 1.18
CA VAL A 8 3.70 -20.14 2.41
C VAL A 8 3.11 -21.44 2.96
N ARG A 9 3.34 -21.70 4.24
CA ARG A 9 2.75 -22.84 4.97
C ARG A 9 1.77 -22.32 6.00
N THR A 10 0.69 -23.07 6.19
CA THR A 10 -0.32 -22.80 7.20
C THR A 10 -0.40 -23.97 8.17
N GLY A 11 -0.66 -23.67 9.43
CA GLY A 11 -0.96 -24.63 10.48
C GLY A 11 -2.44 -24.62 10.86
N GLU A 12 -2.73 -25.08 12.08
CA GLU A 12 -4.07 -25.06 12.65
C GLU A 12 -4.70 -23.66 12.62
N GLY A 13 -6.01 -23.60 12.32
CA GLY A 13 -6.75 -22.33 12.24
C GLY A 13 -6.30 -21.40 11.11
N CYS A 14 -5.68 -21.93 10.05
CA CYS A 14 -5.12 -21.15 8.92
C CYS A 14 -4.02 -20.17 9.32
N ARG A 15 -3.40 -20.34 10.50
CA ARG A 15 -2.28 -19.51 10.94
C ARG A 15 -1.09 -19.76 10.02
N ILE A 16 -0.50 -18.69 9.49
CA ILE A 16 0.72 -18.80 8.70
C ILE A 16 1.88 -19.16 9.61
N THR A 17 2.60 -20.22 9.27
CA THR A 17 3.72 -20.77 10.06
C THR A 17 5.07 -20.59 9.39
N ASP A 18 5.08 -20.42 8.07
CA ASP A 18 6.30 -20.23 7.29
C ASP A 18 5.99 -19.58 5.94
N GLY A 19 7.01 -19.03 5.29
CA GLY A 19 6.91 -18.44 3.96
C GLY A 19 7.94 -17.32 3.76
N SER A 20 7.98 -16.77 2.55
CA SER A 20 8.78 -15.60 2.27
C SER A 20 8.06 -14.60 1.38
N TRP A 21 8.22 -13.31 1.66
CA TRP A 21 7.58 -12.21 0.97
C TRP A 21 8.62 -11.27 0.39
N ARG A 22 8.36 -10.71 -0.79
CA ARG A 22 9.11 -9.55 -1.28
C ARG A 22 8.18 -8.35 -1.27
N THR A 23 8.44 -7.39 -0.39
CA THR A 23 7.47 -6.31 -0.16
C THR A 23 7.69 -5.15 -1.13
N SER A 24 6.62 -4.49 -1.57
CA SER A 24 6.72 -3.37 -2.51
C SER A 24 7.41 -2.14 -1.91
N TYR A 25 7.39 -2.00 -0.58
CA TYR A 25 7.93 -0.83 0.13
C TYR A 25 9.46 -0.77 0.13
N ASP A 26 10.15 -1.91 0.16
CA ASP A 26 11.62 -1.97 0.17
C ASP A 26 12.23 -2.83 -0.94
N ASN A 27 11.41 -3.57 -1.69
CA ASN A 27 11.84 -4.57 -2.65
C ASN A 27 12.80 -5.64 -2.05
N ARG A 28 12.71 -5.88 -0.74
CA ARG A 28 13.56 -6.85 -0.03
C ARG A 28 12.78 -8.11 0.29
N ARG A 29 13.52 -9.22 0.42
CA ARG A 29 12.98 -10.50 0.85
C ARG A 29 12.88 -10.53 2.38
N HIS A 30 11.68 -10.86 2.86
CA HIS A 30 11.28 -11.06 4.24
C HIS A 30 11.01 -12.56 4.42
N PRO A 31 11.88 -13.32 5.10
CA PRO A 31 11.82 -14.79 5.10
C PRO A 31 10.98 -15.39 6.23
N SER A 32 10.14 -14.60 6.90
CA SER A 32 9.26 -15.11 7.94
C SER A 32 7.96 -14.30 8.08
N PRO A 33 6.86 -14.90 8.57
CA PRO A 33 5.59 -14.21 8.76
C PRO A 33 5.66 -13.04 9.75
N GLU A 34 6.57 -13.09 10.73
CA GLU A 34 6.73 -12.06 11.77
C GLU A 34 7.38 -10.77 11.26
N SER A 35 8.01 -10.83 10.08
CA SER A 35 8.70 -9.68 9.47
C SER A 35 7.79 -8.82 8.58
N ILE A 36 6.55 -9.26 8.36
CA ILE A 36 5.56 -8.59 7.50
C ILE A 36 4.25 -8.34 8.24
N ASP A 37 3.56 -7.29 7.84
CA ASP A 37 2.21 -6.96 8.26
C ASP A 37 1.28 -6.92 7.04
N ILE A 38 -0.03 -7.00 7.26
CA ILE A 38 -1.01 -6.57 6.26
C ILE A 38 -1.22 -5.07 6.39
N ASP A 39 -1.08 -4.36 5.29
CA ASP A 39 -1.29 -2.92 5.21
C ASP A 39 -2.37 -2.57 4.18
N HIS A 40 -2.98 -1.41 4.40
CA HIS A 40 -3.73 -0.67 3.39
C HIS A 40 -2.79 0.34 2.70
N LEU A 41 -2.58 0.18 1.39
CA LEU A 41 -1.72 1.06 0.59
C LEU A 41 -2.10 2.51 0.83
N VAL A 42 -3.39 2.82 0.66
CA VAL A 42 -4.06 4.04 1.12
C VAL A 42 -4.71 3.74 2.49
N PRO A 43 -4.16 4.27 3.61
CA PRO A 43 -4.66 3.98 4.95
C PRO A 43 -6.15 4.28 5.12
N LEU A 44 -6.85 3.47 5.93
CA LEU A 44 -8.27 3.71 6.20
C LEU A 44 -8.53 5.08 6.85
N ALA A 45 -7.64 5.52 7.75
CA ALA A 45 -7.74 6.83 8.42
C ALA A 45 -7.46 7.99 7.46
N GLU A 46 -6.51 7.83 6.53
CA GLU A 46 -6.25 8.79 5.46
C GLU A 46 -7.49 8.89 4.55
N ALA A 47 -8.02 7.75 4.09
CA ALA A 47 -9.21 7.72 3.25
C ALA A 47 -10.42 8.37 3.93
N HIS A 48 -10.57 8.18 5.25
CA HIS A 48 -11.62 8.81 6.05
C HIS A 48 -11.54 10.34 5.97
N GLN A 49 -10.34 10.91 6.16
CA GLN A 49 -10.08 12.36 6.04
C GLN A 49 -10.28 12.87 4.62
N SER A 50 -9.98 12.03 3.63
CA SER A 50 -10.11 12.32 2.19
C SER A 50 -11.52 12.12 1.62
N GLY A 51 -12.53 11.92 2.48
CA GLY A 51 -13.96 11.91 2.10
C GLY A 51 -14.67 10.57 2.30
N ALA A 52 -13.97 9.49 2.66
CA ALA A 52 -14.60 8.20 2.95
C ALA A 52 -15.50 8.23 4.19
N ALA A 53 -15.35 9.21 5.08
CA ALA A 53 -16.23 9.40 6.24
C ALA A 53 -17.72 9.34 5.85
N ASN A 54 -18.07 9.95 4.71
CA ASN A 54 -19.44 10.10 4.20
C ASN A 54 -19.92 8.90 3.36
N TRP A 55 -19.10 7.87 3.18
CA TRP A 55 -19.51 6.71 2.39
C TRP A 55 -20.49 5.80 3.14
N PRO A 56 -21.40 5.13 2.41
CA PRO A 56 -22.15 4.02 2.96
C PRO A 56 -21.20 2.89 3.37
N ALA A 57 -21.63 2.07 4.34
CA ALA A 57 -20.84 0.97 4.89
C ALA A 57 -20.31 0.02 3.80
N GLU A 58 -21.15 -0.33 2.83
CA GLU A 58 -20.77 -1.20 1.71
C GLU A 58 -19.59 -0.66 0.89
N LYS A 59 -19.51 0.66 0.69
CA LYS A 59 -18.39 1.25 -0.04
C LYS A 59 -17.11 1.27 0.81
N LYS A 60 -17.23 1.49 2.12
CA LYS A 60 -16.10 1.36 3.06
C LYS A 60 -15.56 -0.07 3.08
N GLU A 61 -16.45 -1.06 3.07
CA GLU A 61 -16.07 -2.48 3.02
C GLU A 61 -15.38 -2.84 1.71
N ARG A 62 -15.91 -2.39 0.56
CA ARG A 62 -15.23 -2.59 -0.74
C ARG A 62 -13.84 -1.99 -0.75
N PHE A 63 -13.67 -0.76 -0.25
CA PHE A 63 -12.36 -0.10 -0.16
C PHE A 63 -11.39 -0.83 0.77
N ALA A 64 -11.86 -1.28 1.93
CA ALA A 64 -11.05 -1.98 2.92
C ALA A 64 -10.61 -3.38 2.45
N ASN A 65 -11.35 -3.98 1.51
CA ASN A 65 -11.07 -5.31 0.96
C ASN A 65 -10.54 -5.29 -0.47
N ASP A 66 -10.32 -4.12 -1.09
CA ASP A 66 -9.78 -4.02 -2.45
C ASP A 66 -8.39 -4.68 -2.50
N PRO A 67 -8.17 -5.71 -3.35
CA PRO A 67 -6.88 -6.38 -3.45
C PRO A 67 -5.71 -5.46 -3.84
N ARG A 68 -5.98 -4.33 -4.51
CA ARG A 68 -4.97 -3.30 -4.81
C ARG A 68 -4.62 -2.46 -3.59
N ASN A 69 -5.60 -2.29 -2.68
CA ASN A 69 -5.39 -1.54 -1.45
C ASN A 69 -4.85 -2.42 -0.32
N VAL A 70 -5.08 -3.73 -0.31
CA VAL A 70 -4.58 -4.64 0.75
C VAL A 70 -3.32 -5.37 0.28
N LEU A 71 -2.21 -5.27 1.01
CA LEU A 71 -0.94 -5.96 0.66
C LEU A 71 -0.14 -6.43 1.87
N ALA A 72 0.74 -7.41 1.65
CA ALA A 72 1.83 -7.71 2.57
C ALA A 72 2.94 -6.64 2.46
N ALA A 73 3.24 -5.98 3.57
CA ALA A 73 4.26 -4.95 3.69
C ALA A 73 5.31 -5.32 4.74
N SER A 74 6.52 -4.77 4.65
CA SER A 74 7.51 -4.88 5.73
C SER A 74 6.89 -4.29 7.00
N GLY A 75 6.88 -5.04 8.10
CA GLY A 75 6.21 -4.57 9.32
C GLY A 75 6.81 -3.28 9.88
N THR A 76 8.13 -3.14 9.83
CA THR A 76 8.82 -1.90 10.26
C THR A 76 8.42 -0.70 9.40
N LEU A 77 8.37 -0.86 8.08
CA LEU A 77 8.00 0.24 7.18
C LEU A 77 6.51 0.56 7.24
N ASN A 78 5.66 -0.46 7.40
CA ASN A 78 4.23 -0.27 7.63
C ASN A 78 3.99 0.59 8.87
N ARG A 79 4.62 0.26 9.99
CA ARG A 79 4.51 1.06 11.22
C ARG A 79 5.10 2.46 11.08
N ALA A 80 6.17 2.63 10.31
CA ALA A 80 6.73 3.95 10.02
C ALA A 80 5.77 4.80 9.17
N LYS A 81 5.10 4.21 8.19
CA LYS A 81 4.04 4.83 7.38
C LYS A 81 2.87 5.24 8.27
N GLY A 82 2.22 4.29 8.93
CA GLY A 82 1.00 4.54 9.69
C GLY A 82 -0.13 5.03 8.77
N ASP A 83 -0.79 6.12 9.17
CA ASP A 83 -1.87 6.79 8.43
C ASP A 83 -1.42 7.99 7.59
N LYS A 84 -0.11 8.20 7.46
CA LYS A 84 0.49 9.30 6.71
C LYS A 84 0.14 9.25 5.22
N ASP A 85 -0.02 10.44 4.63
CA ASP A 85 -0.19 10.61 3.19
C ASP A 85 1.16 10.60 2.44
N LEU A 86 1.12 10.81 1.12
CA LEU A 86 2.31 10.84 0.27
C LEU A 86 3.28 11.99 0.58
N ALA A 87 2.81 13.10 1.14
CA ALA A 87 3.66 14.23 1.51
C ALA A 87 4.43 13.96 2.81
N GLU A 88 3.87 13.13 3.68
CA GLU A 88 4.43 12.80 4.99
C GLU A 88 5.29 11.53 4.97
N TRP A 89 4.97 10.56 4.10
CA TRP A 89 5.73 9.32 4.01
C TRP A 89 5.78 8.76 2.59
N LEU A 90 6.97 8.29 2.21
CA LEU A 90 7.21 7.56 0.97
C LEU A 90 8.19 6.42 1.23
N PRO A 91 8.04 5.29 0.54
CA PRO A 91 9.07 4.25 0.58
C PRO A 91 10.38 4.79 -0.02
N GLU A 92 11.52 4.27 0.44
CA GLU A 92 12.82 4.65 -0.13
C GLU A 92 12.99 4.16 -1.58
N ARG A 93 12.33 3.05 -1.92
CA ARG A 93 12.39 2.37 -3.22
C ARG A 93 10.99 2.29 -3.83
N ASN A 94 10.91 2.03 -5.14
CA ASN A 94 9.64 1.82 -5.86
C ASN A 94 8.62 2.97 -5.72
N ARG A 95 9.08 4.20 -5.51
CA ARG A 95 8.21 5.37 -5.29
C ARG A 95 7.21 5.60 -6.42
N CYS A 96 7.65 5.39 -7.67
CA CYS A 96 6.79 5.53 -8.84
C CYS A 96 5.59 4.57 -8.78
N THR A 97 5.85 3.26 -8.61
CA THR A 97 4.79 2.25 -8.49
C THR A 97 3.88 2.54 -7.30
N TYR A 98 4.46 2.84 -6.13
CA TYR A 98 3.69 3.15 -4.92
C TYR A 98 2.74 4.33 -5.12
N VAL A 99 3.24 5.45 -5.67
CA VAL A 99 2.43 6.65 -5.92
C VAL A 99 1.42 6.43 -7.04
N SER A 100 1.77 5.66 -8.08
CA SER A 100 0.86 5.34 -9.18
C SER A 100 -0.37 4.56 -8.68
N GLU A 101 -0.13 3.51 -7.88
CA GLU A 101 -1.21 2.74 -7.26
C GLU A 101 -2.03 3.58 -6.29
N TRP A 102 -1.38 4.41 -5.47
CA TRP A 102 -2.07 5.33 -4.56
C TRP A 102 -3.03 6.25 -5.31
N VAL A 103 -2.56 6.91 -6.37
CA VAL A 103 -3.38 7.81 -7.22
C VAL A 103 -4.49 7.04 -7.92
N SER A 104 -4.21 5.83 -8.42
CA SER A 104 -5.19 4.97 -9.07
C SER A 104 -6.33 4.59 -8.12
N ILE A 105 -6.02 4.16 -6.90
CA ILE A 105 -6.99 3.84 -5.86
C ILE A 105 -7.79 5.07 -5.45
N LYS A 106 -7.12 6.19 -5.13
CA LYS A 106 -7.84 7.42 -4.76
C LYS A 106 -8.80 7.88 -5.86
N LYS A 107 -8.38 7.80 -7.13
CA LYS A 107 -9.22 8.13 -8.29
C LYS A 107 -10.43 7.21 -8.40
N GLU A 108 -10.24 5.89 -8.31
CA GLU A 108 -11.33 4.91 -8.39
C GLU A 108 -12.40 5.16 -7.32
N TYR A 109 -11.97 5.43 -6.09
CA TYR A 109 -12.88 5.59 -4.97
C TYR A 109 -13.41 7.03 -4.80
N GLY A 110 -12.90 7.99 -5.58
CA GLY A 110 -13.27 9.39 -5.48
C GLY A 110 -12.80 10.05 -4.17
N LEU A 111 -11.60 9.68 -3.71
CA LEU A 111 -10.94 10.29 -2.56
C LEU A 111 -10.23 11.58 -2.98
N ALA A 112 -10.33 12.61 -2.14
CA ALA A 112 -9.60 13.85 -2.33
C ALA A 112 -8.09 13.67 -2.07
N MET A 113 -7.30 14.60 -2.60
CA MET A 113 -5.90 14.77 -2.21
C MET A 113 -5.71 16.21 -1.80
N ASP A 114 -5.00 16.44 -0.70
CA ASP A 114 -4.62 17.80 -0.32
C ASP A 114 -3.55 18.36 -1.28
N ALA A 115 -3.24 19.65 -1.14
CA ALA A 115 -2.30 20.31 -2.03
C ALA A 115 -0.88 19.71 -1.98
N ARG A 116 -0.38 19.39 -0.78
CA ARG A 116 0.98 18.86 -0.58
C ARG A 116 1.08 17.41 -1.08
N GLU A 117 0.05 16.62 -0.82
CA GLU A 117 -0.05 15.25 -1.29
C GLU A 117 -0.08 15.21 -2.83
N LYS A 118 -0.90 16.06 -3.45
CA LYS A 118 -1.02 16.17 -4.90
C LYS A 118 0.27 16.63 -5.56
N ASP A 119 0.96 17.61 -4.96
CA ASP A 119 2.24 18.08 -5.49
C ASP A 119 3.34 17.03 -5.35
N THR A 120 3.33 16.26 -4.26
CA THR A 120 4.25 15.13 -4.09
C THR A 120 3.99 14.04 -5.13
N ALA A 121 2.72 13.70 -5.35
CA ALA A 121 2.36 12.72 -6.37
C ALA A 121 2.82 13.16 -7.76
N ARG A 122 2.52 14.40 -8.15
CA ARG A 122 2.96 14.96 -9.44
C ARG A 122 4.47 14.92 -9.60
N ARG A 123 5.23 15.35 -8.59
CA ARG A 123 6.69 15.38 -8.64
C ARG A 123 7.30 13.99 -8.88
N ILE A 124 6.74 12.97 -8.24
CA ILE A 124 7.23 11.59 -8.38
C ILE A 124 6.82 11.01 -9.73
N LEU A 125 5.54 11.18 -10.09
CA LEU A 125 4.95 10.76 -11.35
C LEU A 125 5.36 11.64 -12.53
N SER A 126 6.24 12.62 -12.39
CA SER A 126 6.85 13.32 -13.53
C SER A 126 8.35 13.07 -13.62
N SER A 127 8.89 12.29 -12.67
CA SER A 127 10.33 12.05 -12.61
C SER A 127 10.77 11.06 -13.71
N PRO A 128 11.93 11.28 -14.35
CA PRO A 128 12.45 10.35 -15.36
C PRO A 128 12.65 8.92 -14.85
N ALA A 129 12.90 8.75 -13.54
CA ALA A 129 13.03 7.44 -12.92
C ALA A 129 11.71 6.64 -12.99
N CYS A 130 10.56 7.33 -12.91
CA CYS A 130 9.26 6.68 -13.00
C CYS A 130 9.04 6.02 -14.38
N TRP A 131 9.68 6.54 -15.43
CA TRP A 131 9.54 6.07 -16.81
C TRP A 131 10.53 5.01 -17.22
N LYS A 132 11.59 4.81 -16.42
CA LYS A 132 12.59 3.77 -16.65
C LYS A 132 12.19 2.41 -16.05
N ASP A 133 11.27 2.42 -15.09
CA ASP A 133 10.84 1.24 -14.33
C ASP A 133 9.45 0.71 -14.75
N GLN A 134 8.83 1.27 -15.81
CA GLN A 134 7.57 0.74 -16.38
C GLN A 134 7.91 -0.41 -17.36
N PRO A 135 7.26 -1.59 -17.26
CA PRO A 135 7.45 -2.62 -18.27
C PRO A 135 6.95 -2.12 -19.64
N ASN A 136 7.76 -2.35 -20.68
CA ASN A 136 7.40 -2.10 -22.08
C ASN A 136 6.08 -2.79 -22.47
#